data_AF-A0A139Q216-F1
#
_entry.id   AF-A0A139Q216-F1
#
_cell.length_a   1.000
_cell.length_b   1.000
_cell.length_c   1.000
_cell.angle_alpha   90.00
_cell.angle_beta   90.00
_cell.angle_gamma   90.00
#
_symmetry.space_group_name_H-M   'P 1'
#
loop_
_entity.id
_entity.type
_entity.pdbx_description
1 polymer ?
#
loop_
_entity_poly.entity_id
_entity_poly.type
_entity_poly.pdbx_seq_one_letter_code
_entity_poly.pdbx_strand_id
1 'polypeptide(L)'
;MKSIKEILEYIHRLKDNKNNNIETCKQNINNTKEQIKELENLIDVAEIEVDIEKFNNGKVELQNQKNALVLYSNQYDRLMNEASLNKEEAQEILDEFNNLIEKEDKKLNQEALQYIKALKELAEKSNKLFIDQDEVRSILQDMSKTVLKNSYSNSDNISYVYNKIKDTKLAEQAGQKKDVDFLTKLLNRK
;
A
#
# COMPACT_ATOMS: atom_id res chain seq x y z
N MET A 1 11.75 16.94 -1.98
CA MET A 1 11.07 15.70 -2.44
C MET A 1 10.06 15.34 -1.39
N LYS A 2 8.82 15.04 -1.78
CA LYS A 2 7.84 14.47 -0.86
C LYS A 2 8.27 13.04 -0.49
N SER A 3 7.93 12.60 0.71
CA SER A 3 8.02 11.22 1.17
C SER A 3 6.78 10.43 0.73
N ILE A 4 6.87 9.09 0.78
CA ILE A 4 5.73 8.19 0.54
C ILE A 4 4.53 8.59 1.42
N LYS A 5 4.78 8.91 2.68
CA LYS A 5 3.75 9.35 3.63
C LYS A 5 3.09 10.66 3.20
N GLU A 6 3.88 11.64 2.78
CA GLU A 6 3.34 12.94 2.33
C GLU A 6 2.50 12.82 1.06
N ILE A 7 2.86 11.93 0.13
CA ILE A 7 2.05 11.65 -1.07
C ILE A 7 0.71 11.00 -0.68
N LEU A 8 0.74 10.01 0.21
CA LEU A 8 -0.48 9.36 0.70
C LEU A 8 -1.41 10.35 1.42
N GLU A 9 -0.87 11.16 2.33
CA GLU A 9 -1.63 12.20 3.04
C GLU A 9 -2.21 13.25 2.09
N TYR A 10 -1.49 13.59 1.02
CA TYR A 10 -1.99 14.50 -0.01
C TYR A 10 -3.18 13.90 -0.77
N ILE A 11 -3.06 12.65 -1.25
CA ILE A 11 -4.13 11.96 -1.97
C ILE A 11 -5.37 11.78 -1.08
N HIS A 12 -5.18 11.41 0.19
CA HIS A 12 -6.27 11.32 1.16
C HIS A 12 -6.98 12.66 1.34
N ARG A 13 -6.24 13.75 1.54
CA ARG A 13 -6.83 15.10 1.66
C ARG A 13 -7.64 15.50 0.43
N LEU A 14 -7.16 15.21 -0.78
CA LEU A 14 -7.92 15.50 -2.00
C LEU A 14 -9.25 14.75 -2.05
N LYS A 15 -9.22 13.45 -1.71
CA LYS A 15 -10.41 12.60 -1.67
C LYS A 15 -11.40 13.08 -0.60
N ASP A 16 -10.91 13.35 0.60
CA ASP A 16 -11.74 13.74 1.74
C ASP A 16 -12.36 15.12 1.52
N ASN A 17 -11.60 16.09 0.99
CA ASN A 17 -12.14 17.40 0.64
C ASN A 17 -13.29 17.31 -0.36
N LYS A 18 -13.15 16.48 -1.40
CA LYS A 18 -14.22 16.29 -2.37
C LYS A 18 -15.47 15.67 -1.72
N ASN A 19 -15.30 14.64 -0.89
CA ASN A 19 -16.40 13.99 -0.19
C ASN A 19 -17.11 14.93 0.79
N ASN A 20 -16.36 15.73 1.54
CA ASN A 20 -16.91 16.72 2.48
C ASN A 20 -17.72 17.78 1.74
N ASN A 21 -17.22 18.27 0.59
CA ASN A 21 -17.94 19.23 -0.24
C ASN A 21 -19.23 18.63 -0.82
N ILE A 22 -19.21 17.36 -1.23
CA ILE A 22 -20.41 16.63 -1.70
C ILE A 22 -21.45 16.55 -0.58
N GLU A 23 -21.06 16.14 0.63
CA GLU A 23 -22.00 16.07 1.76
C GLU A 23 -22.56 17.43 2.14
N THR A 24 -21.73 18.48 2.11
CA THR A 24 -22.18 19.85 2.34
C THR A 24 -23.22 20.28 1.31
N CYS A 25 -23.01 19.97 0.02
CA CYS A 25 -23.99 20.27 -1.03
C CYS A 25 -25.30 19.51 -0.81
N LYS A 26 -25.25 18.22 -0.43
CA LYS A 26 -26.47 17.44 -0.12
C LYS A 26 -27.27 18.05 1.03
N GLN A 27 -26.59 18.45 2.11
CA GLN A 27 -27.22 19.11 3.25
C GLN A 27 -27.88 20.42 2.84
N ASN A 28 -27.17 21.27 2.09
CA ASN A 28 -27.71 22.53 1.59
C ASN A 28 -28.93 22.33 0.69
N ILE A 29 -28.88 21.36 -0.24
CA ILE A 29 -30.01 21.00 -1.10
C ILE A 29 -31.24 20.59 -0.28
N ASN A 30 -31.06 19.75 0.74
CA ASN A 30 -32.17 19.28 1.58
C ASN A 30 -32.76 20.42 2.40
N ASN A 31 -31.92 21.21 3.07
CA ASN A 31 -32.37 22.35 3.87
C ASN A 31 -33.12 23.38 3.00
N THR A 32 -32.61 23.70 1.82
CA THR A 32 -33.28 24.64 0.89
C THR A 32 -34.62 24.09 0.41
N LYS A 33 -34.74 22.78 0.15
CA LYS A 33 -36.03 22.17 -0.22
C LYS A 33 -37.06 22.26 0.91
N GLU A 34 -36.64 22.08 2.16
CA GLU A 34 -37.51 22.24 3.33
C GLU A 34 -37.97 23.70 3.47
N GLN A 35 -37.04 24.65 3.37
CA GLN A 35 -37.35 26.09 3.43
C GLN A 35 -38.29 26.55 2.31
N ILE A 36 -38.12 26.04 1.09
CA ILE A 36 -39.04 26.31 -0.03
C ILE A 36 -40.46 25.87 0.34
N LYS A 37 -40.62 24.67 0.90
CA LYS A 37 -41.92 24.13 1.29
C LYS A 37 -42.57 24.96 2.41
N GLU A 38 -41.79 25.41 3.38
CA GLU A 38 -42.25 26.29 4.45
C GLU A 38 -42.69 27.66 3.91
N LEU A 39 -41.90 28.27 3.02
CA LEU A 39 -42.22 29.54 2.37
C LEU A 39 -43.48 29.44 1.50
N GLU A 40 -43.64 28.35 0.74
CA GLU A 40 -44.85 28.12 -0.05
C GLU A 40 -46.11 28.09 0.84
N ASN A 41 -46.06 27.39 1.98
CA ASN A 41 -47.17 27.40 2.95
C ASN A 41 -47.41 28.80 3.55
N LEU A 42 -46.36 29.56 3.89
CA LEU A 42 -46.50 30.91 4.44
C LEU A 42 -47.09 31.90 3.44
N ILE A 43 -46.73 31.77 2.16
CA ILE A 43 -47.28 32.57 1.08
C ILE A 43 -48.77 32.28 0.91
N ASP A 44 -49.16 31.00 0.92
CA ASP A 44 -50.57 30.60 0.83
C ASP A 44 -51.40 31.18 1.99
N VAL A 45 -50.87 31.15 3.22
CA VAL A 45 -51.51 31.77 4.39
C VAL A 45 -51.63 33.29 4.22
N ALA A 46 -50.55 33.97 3.81
CA ALA A 46 -50.57 35.41 3.59
C ALA A 46 -51.56 35.83 2.49
N GLU A 47 -51.71 35.01 1.45
CA GLU A 47 -52.71 35.21 0.39
C GLU A 47 -54.14 35.11 0.93
N ILE A 48 -54.42 34.11 1.77
CA ILE A 48 -55.72 33.93 2.45
C ILE A 48 -56.03 35.10 3.39
N GLU A 49 -55.02 35.57 4.13
CA GLU A 49 -55.13 36.68 5.08
C GLU A 49 -55.13 38.06 4.39
N VAL A 50 -54.90 38.11 3.06
CA VAL A 50 -54.76 39.35 2.27
C VAL A 50 -53.63 40.25 2.83
N ASP A 51 -52.58 39.64 3.39
CA ASP A 51 -51.37 40.31 3.86
C ASP A 51 -50.39 40.51 2.70
N ILE A 52 -50.57 41.62 1.98
CA ILE A 52 -49.85 41.95 0.74
C ILE A 52 -48.33 42.03 0.98
N GLU A 53 -47.90 42.55 2.13
CA GLU A 53 -46.48 42.72 2.43
C GLU A 53 -45.81 41.36 2.65
N LYS A 54 -46.40 40.49 3.49
CA LYS A 54 -45.88 39.14 3.70
C LYS A 54 -45.90 38.31 2.42
N PHE A 55 -46.96 38.43 1.60
CA PHE A 55 -47.05 37.73 0.33
C PHE A 55 -45.90 38.12 -0.62
N ASN A 56 -45.68 39.42 -0.83
CA ASN A 56 -44.63 39.91 -1.74
C ASN A 56 -43.23 39.53 -1.24
N ASN A 57 -42.96 39.72 0.06
CA ASN A 57 -41.68 39.34 0.66
C ASN A 57 -41.45 37.82 0.57
N GLY A 58 -42.49 37.03 0.83
CA GLY A 58 -42.45 35.57 0.68
C GLY A 58 -42.13 35.14 -0.76
N LYS A 59 -42.74 35.76 -1.78
CA LYS A 59 -42.44 35.45 -3.20
C LYS A 59 -40.99 35.77 -3.57
N VAL A 60 -40.45 36.89 -3.09
CA VAL A 60 -39.04 37.26 -3.31
C VAL A 60 -38.12 36.23 -2.66
N GLU A 61 -38.37 35.88 -1.40
CA GLU A 61 -37.54 34.91 -0.69
C GLU A 61 -37.66 33.50 -1.28
N LEU A 62 -38.86 33.09 -1.71
CA LEU A 62 -39.07 31.84 -2.44
C LEU A 62 -38.22 31.78 -3.71
N GLN A 63 -38.16 32.89 -4.46
CA GLN A 63 -37.32 32.96 -5.65
C GLN A 63 -35.83 32.86 -5.29
N ASN A 64 -35.38 33.51 -4.21
CA ASN A 64 -34.01 33.41 -3.71
C ASN A 64 -33.67 31.95 -3.38
N GLN A 65 -34.55 31.25 -2.65
CA GLN A 65 -34.34 29.85 -2.30
C GLN A 65 -34.36 28.92 -3.51
N LYS A 66 -35.23 29.16 -4.49
CA LYS A 66 -35.23 28.42 -5.77
C LYS A 66 -33.92 28.61 -6.53
N ASN A 67 -33.37 29.83 -6.56
CA ASN A 67 -32.07 30.12 -7.16
C ASN A 67 -30.93 29.41 -6.41
N ALA A 68 -30.96 29.44 -5.07
CA ALA A 68 -29.97 28.74 -4.24
C ALA A 68 -30.00 27.22 -4.47
N LEU A 69 -31.19 26.62 -4.58
CA LEU A 69 -31.36 25.20 -4.87
C LEU A 69 -30.71 24.81 -6.21
N VAL A 70 -30.91 25.62 -7.25
CA VAL A 70 -30.28 25.42 -8.56
C VAL A 70 -28.76 25.50 -8.44
N LEU A 71 -28.24 26.49 -7.71
CA LEU A 71 -26.80 26.65 -7.48
C LEU A 71 -26.21 25.42 -6.79
N TYR A 72 -26.78 24.97 -5.68
CA TYR A 72 -26.26 23.81 -4.93
C TYR A 72 -26.39 22.51 -5.72
N SER A 73 -27.47 22.33 -6.49
CA SER A 73 -27.64 21.16 -7.36
C SER A 73 -26.59 21.13 -8.46
N ASN A 74 -26.34 22.26 -9.13
CA ASN A 74 -25.28 22.37 -10.13
C ASN A 74 -23.88 22.11 -9.54
N GLN A 75 -23.60 22.60 -8.33
CA GLN A 75 -22.34 22.32 -7.64
C GLN A 75 -22.19 20.83 -7.31
N TYR A 76 -23.26 20.20 -6.81
CA TYR A 76 -23.30 18.76 -6.55
C TYR A 76 -23.02 17.95 -7.82
N ASP A 77 -23.70 18.27 -8.92
CA ASP A 77 -23.52 17.57 -10.20
C ASP A 77 -22.09 17.71 -10.73
N ARG A 78 -21.49 18.90 -10.62
CA ARG A 78 -20.09 19.10 -10.99
C ARG A 78 -19.17 18.25 -10.13
N LEU A 79 -19.34 18.26 -8.81
CA LEU A 79 -18.54 17.45 -7.91
C LEU A 79 -18.70 15.95 -8.20
N MET A 80 -19.89 15.46 -8.53
CA MET A 80 -20.10 14.05 -8.85
C MET A 80 -19.45 13.61 -10.16
N ASN A 81 -19.42 14.49 -11.17
CA ASN A 81 -19.00 14.15 -12.53
C ASN A 81 -17.57 14.57 -12.87
N GLU A 82 -17.04 15.61 -12.23
CA GLU A 82 -15.71 16.14 -12.51
C GLU A 82 -14.65 15.33 -11.75
N ALA A 83 -13.63 14.86 -12.47
CA ALA A 83 -12.51 14.16 -11.85
C ALA A 83 -11.74 15.10 -10.91
N SER A 84 -11.34 14.62 -9.72
CA SER A 84 -10.57 15.43 -8.77
C SER A 84 -9.17 15.83 -9.27
N LEU A 85 -8.67 15.06 -10.24
CA LEU A 85 -7.38 15.23 -10.88
C LEU A 85 -7.58 14.94 -12.35
N ASN A 86 -6.84 15.65 -13.19
CA ASN A 86 -6.75 15.26 -14.59
C ASN A 86 -5.79 14.05 -14.74
N LYS A 87 -5.78 13.45 -15.94
CA LYS A 87 -4.98 12.24 -16.20
C LYS A 87 -3.47 12.48 -16.03
N GLU A 88 -2.98 13.65 -16.44
CA GLU A 88 -1.55 13.99 -16.39
C GLU A 88 -1.10 14.16 -14.93
N GLU A 89 -1.85 14.91 -14.12
CA GLU A 89 -1.59 15.08 -12.68
C GLU A 89 -1.61 13.74 -11.93
N ALA A 90 -2.60 12.89 -12.23
CA ALA A 90 -2.70 11.57 -11.60
C ALA A 90 -1.49 10.69 -11.96
N GLN A 91 -1.03 10.75 -13.22
CA GLN A 91 0.14 10.00 -13.67
C GLN A 91 1.43 10.52 -13.03
N GLU A 92 1.62 11.84 -12.95
CA GLU A 92 2.79 12.44 -12.31
C GLU A 92 2.91 12.04 -10.83
N ILE A 93 1.80 12.05 -10.09
CA ILE A 93 1.78 11.61 -8.68
C ILE A 93 2.13 10.12 -8.57
N LEU A 94 1.60 9.28 -9.47
CA LEU A 94 1.88 7.85 -9.48
C LEU A 94 3.35 7.57 -9.82
N ASP A 95 3.93 8.30 -10.77
CA ASP A 95 5.32 8.17 -11.15
C ASP A 95 6.26 8.64 -10.02
N GLU A 96 5.94 9.76 -9.34
CA GLU A 96 6.67 10.21 -8.15
C GLU A 96 6.64 9.12 -7.05
N PHE A 97 5.46 8.54 -6.80
CA PHE A 97 5.30 7.47 -5.82
C PHE A 97 6.11 6.21 -6.18
N ASN A 98 6.01 5.75 -7.43
CA ASN A 98 6.73 4.55 -7.89
C ASN A 98 8.25 4.73 -7.82
N ASN A 99 8.75 5.91 -8.21
CA ASN A 99 10.17 6.22 -8.11
C ASN A 99 10.68 6.21 -6.66
N LEU A 100 9.88 6.69 -5.70
CA LEU A 100 10.20 6.61 -4.27
C LEU A 100 10.21 5.17 -3.77
N ILE A 101 9.21 4.36 -4.14
CA ILE A 101 9.14 2.94 -3.78
C ILE A 101 10.34 2.19 -4.32
N GLU A 102 10.67 2.37 -5.60
CA GLU A 102 11.83 1.71 -6.22
C GLU A 102 13.14 2.09 -5.51
N LYS A 103 13.30 3.35 -5.11
CA LYS A 103 14.47 3.83 -4.38
C LYS A 103 14.59 3.20 -2.99
N GLU A 104 13.50 3.15 -2.23
CA GLU A 104 13.51 2.54 -0.89
C GLU A 104 13.68 1.02 -0.97
N ASP A 105 13.02 0.34 -1.91
CA ASP A 105 13.18 -1.09 -2.13
C ASP A 105 14.61 -1.47 -2.55
N LYS A 106 15.25 -0.65 -3.40
CA LYS A 106 16.68 -0.82 -3.73
C LYS A 106 17.58 -0.76 -2.50
N LYS A 107 17.30 0.12 -1.52
CA LYS A 107 18.08 0.18 -0.27
C LYS A 107 17.85 -1.07 0.58
N LEU A 108 16.60 -1.51 0.73
CA LEU A 108 16.27 -2.73 1.46
C LEU A 108 16.93 -3.95 0.82
N ASN A 109 16.91 -4.05 -0.51
CA ASN A 109 17.59 -5.10 -1.25
C ASN A 109 19.11 -5.07 -1.04
N GLN A 110 19.74 -3.89 -1.01
CA GLN A 110 21.16 -3.75 -0.70
C GLN A 110 21.49 -4.19 0.73
N GLU A 111 20.64 -3.87 1.69
CA GLU A 111 20.81 -4.31 3.09
C GLU A 111 20.65 -5.83 3.21
N ALA A 112 19.57 -6.37 2.63
CA ALA A 112 19.32 -7.81 2.58
C ALA A 112 20.49 -8.58 1.93
N LEU A 113 21.09 -8.02 0.87
CA LEU A 113 22.25 -8.60 0.20
C LEU A 113 23.44 -8.78 1.15
N GLN A 114 23.67 -7.81 2.06
CA GLN A 114 24.75 -7.92 3.04
C GLN A 114 24.48 -9.05 4.04
N TYR A 115 23.25 -9.18 4.52
CA TYR A 115 22.87 -10.27 5.43
C TYR A 115 22.94 -11.64 4.76
N ILE A 116 22.54 -11.75 3.49
CA ILE A 116 22.63 -13.01 2.74
C ILE A 116 24.08 -13.43 2.53
N LYS A 117 24.99 -12.48 2.23
CA LYS A 117 26.43 -12.76 2.15
C LYS A 117 26.98 -13.27 3.48
N ALA A 118 26.66 -12.60 4.58
CA ALA A 118 27.08 -13.03 5.91
C ALA A 118 26.53 -14.42 6.25
N LEU A 119 25.25 -14.69 5.95
CA LEU A 119 24.64 -15.99 6.19
C LEU A 119 25.28 -17.09 5.35
N LYS A 120 25.63 -16.81 4.09
CA LYS A 120 26.37 -17.73 3.22
C LYS A 120 27.71 -18.11 3.83
N GLU A 121 28.52 -17.13 4.26
CA GLU A 121 29.83 -17.39 4.87
C GLU A 121 29.70 -18.21 6.17
N LEU A 122 28.70 -17.92 6.99
CA LEU A 122 28.42 -18.69 8.20
C LEU A 122 27.96 -20.11 7.87
N ALA A 123 27.13 -20.29 6.84
CA ALA A 123 26.70 -21.60 6.37
C ALA A 123 27.88 -22.43 5.84
N GLU A 124 28.83 -21.82 5.12
CA GLU A 124 30.04 -22.50 4.65
C GLU A 124 30.93 -22.94 5.83
N LYS A 125 31.14 -22.06 6.82
CA LYS A 125 31.90 -22.39 8.05
C LYS A 125 31.22 -23.49 8.86
N SER A 126 29.90 -23.43 9.02
CA SER A 126 29.14 -24.43 9.77
C SER A 126 29.16 -25.80 9.07
N ASN A 127 29.05 -25.83 7.74
CA ASN A 127 29.17 -27.06 6.97
C ASN A 127 30.56 -27.69 7.11
N LYS A 128 31.63 -26.87 7.11
CA LYS A 128 32.99 -27.37 7.37
C LYS A 128 33.13 -28.01 8.75
N LEU A 129 32.63 -27.34 9.81
CA LEU A 129 32.66 -27.90 11.16
C LEU A 129 31.93 -29.25 11.25
N PHE A 130 30.83 -29.40 10.51
CA PHE A 130 30.09 -30.66 10.45
C PHE A 130 30.90 -31.79 9.79
N ILE A 131 31.58 -31.47 8.68
CA ILE A 131 32.48 -32.41 7.99
C ILE A 131 33.64 -32.81 8.92
N ASP A 132 34.30 -31.83 9.56
CA ASP A 132 35.42 -32.06 10.48
C ASP A 132 34.97 -32.91 11.69
N GLN A 133 33.77 -32.67 12.23
CA GLN A 133 33.18 -33.48 13.31
C GLN A 133 32.95 -34.93 12.86
N ASP A 134 32.40 -35.13 11.67
CA ASP A 134 32.13 -36.47 11.13
C ASP A 134 33.43 -37.24 10.85
N GLU A 135 34.49 -36.56 10.39
CA GLU A 135 35.82 -37.14 10.20
C GLU A 135 36.43 -37.58 11.54
N VAL A 136 36.47 -36.68 12.54
CA VAL A 136 36.96 -37.00 13.89
C VAL A 136 36.18 -38.17 14.49
N ARG A 137 34.85 -38.17 14.36
CA ARG A 137 34.01 -39.28 14.83
C ARG A 137 34.43 -40.58 14.15
N SER A 138 34.58 -40.59 12.82
CA SER A 138 34.96 -41.78 12.06
C SER A 138 36.29 -42.36 12.55
N ILE A 139 37.31 -41.53 12.75
CA ILE A 139 38.62 -41.95 13.26
C ILE A 139 38.48 -42.57 14.66
N LEU A 140 37.77 -41.91 15.58
CA LEU A 140 37.59 -42.41 16.94
C LEU A 140 36.80 -43.72 17.00
N GLN A 141 35.80 -43.89 16.13
CA GLN A 141 35.04 -45.13 16.03
C GLN A 141 35.93 -46.29 15.56
N ASP A 142 36.79 -46.07 14.57
CA ASP A 142 37.73 -47.07 14.07
C ASP A 142 38.72 -47.49 15.18
N MET A 143 39.30 -46.53 15.88
CA MET A 143 40.25 -46.78 16.98
C MET A 143 39.61 -47.50 18.18
N SER A 144 38.39 -47.13 18.55
CA SER A 144 37.72 -47.64 19.76
C SER A 144 36.84 -48.87 19.52
N LYS A 145 36.57 -49.21 18.25
CA LYS A 145 35.58 -50.23 17.83
C LYS A 145 34.19 -50.04 18.45
N THR A 146 33.86 -48.81 18.83
CA THR A 146 32.59 -48.44 19.48
C THR A 146 31.80 -47.51 18.57
N VAL A 147 30.47 -47.63 18.56
CA VAL A 147 29.60 -46.69 17.84
C VAL A 147 29.48 -45.39 18.63
N LEU A 148 30.00 -44.31 18.06
CA LEU A 148 29.88 -42.95 18.60
C LEU A 148 28.74 -42.22 17.88
N LYS A 149 27.98 -41.39 18.61
CA LYS A 149 26.89 -40.58 18.04
C LYS A 149 27.26 -39.11 18.11
N ASN A 150 26.85 -38.33 17.11
CA ASN A 150 26.94 -36.87 17.18
C ASN A 150 25.97 -36.37 18.26
N SER A 151 26.42 -35.43 19.08
CA SER A 151 25.60 -34.72 20.07
C SER A 151 24.92 -33.48 19.50
N TYR A 152 25.35 -33.00 18.33
CA TYR A 152 24.83 -31.80 17.67
C TYR A 152 23.83 -32.18 16.56
N SER A 153 22.63 -31.62 16.60
CA SER A 153 21.54 -31.90 15.66
C SER A 153 21.68 -31.10 14.36
N ASN A 154 21.43 -31.73 13.22
CA ASN A 154 21.39 -31.08 11.90
C ASN A 154 20.33 -29.98 11.77
N SER A 155 19.32 -29.96 12.65
CA SER A 155 18.25 -28.95 12.66
C SER A 155 18.72 -27.55 13.02
N ASP A 156 19.83 -27.45 13.75
CA ASP A 156 20.32 -26.18 14.32
C ASP A 156 21.44 -25.57 13.46
N ASN A 157 21.76 -26.23 12.34
CA ASN A 157 22.83 -25.81 11.44
C ASN A 157 22.39 -24.59 10.60
N ILE A 158 23.19 -23.53 10.63
CA ILE A 158 23.00 -22.31 9.83
C ILE A 158 22.88 -22.62 8.32
N SER A 159 23.53 -23.67 7.82
CA SER A 159 23.36 -24.17 6.45
C SER A 159 21.92 -24.54 6.12
N TYR A 160 21.13 -25.02 7.07
CA TYR A 160 19.70 -25.29 6.86
C TYR A 160 18.91 -24.00 6.60
N VAL A 161 19.20 -22.94 7.35
CA VAL A 161 18.58 -21.62 7.15
C VAL A 161 18.98 -21.04 5.80
N TYR A 162 20.26 -21.10 5.45
CA TYR A 162 20.75 -20.64 4.14
C TYR A 162 20.13 -21.42 2.98
N ASN A 163 19.98 -22.75 3.11
CA ASN A 163 19.36 -23.60 2.09
C ASN A 163 17.92 -23.20 1.76
N LYS A 164 17.19 -22.55 2.67
CA LYS A 164 15.83 -22.06 2.39
C LYS A 164 15.80 -20.84 1.47
N ILE A 165 16.90 -20.09 1.39
CA ILE A 165 16.95 -18.80 0.67
C ILE A 165 17.95 -18.78 -0.50
N LYS A 166 18.78 -19.81 -0.64
CA LYS A 166 19.87 -19.88 -1.63
C LYS A 166 19.41 -19.79 -3.09
N ASP A 167 18.17 -20.17 -3.37
CA ASP A 167 17.61 -20.19 -4.73
C ASP A 167 16.89 -18.88 -5.11
N THR A 168 16.96 -17.86 -4.24
CA THR A 168 16.38 -16.54 -4.52
C THR A 168 17.28 -15.70 -5.43
N LYS A 169 16.69 -14.74 -6.16
CA LYS A 169 17.46 -13.77 -6.97
C LYS A 169 18.45 -12.96 -6.14
N LEU A 170 18.10 -12.63 -4.90
CA LEU A 170 19.00 -11.91 -3.99
C LEU A 170 20.20 -12.78 -3.58
N ALA A 171 20.00 -14.08 -3.35
CA ALA A 171 21.11 -15.00 -3.11
C ALA A 171 22.03 -15.15 -4.34
N GLU A 172 21.46 -15.21 -5.54
CA GLU A 172 22.26 -15.18 -6.79
C GLU A 172 23.10 -13.90 -6.89
N GLN A 173 22.51 -12.74 -6.61
CA GLN A 173 23.22 -11.45 -6.54
C GLN A 173 24.26 -11.42 -5.41
N ALA A 174 24.07 -12.18 -4.33
CA ALA A 174 25.04 -12.33 -3.24
C ALA A 174 26.22 -13.23 -3.64
N GLY A 175 26.26 -13.74 -4.87
CA GLY A 175 27.30 -14.62 -5.37
C GLY A 175 27.03 -16.10 -5.10
N GLN A 176 25.79 -16.49 -4.83
CA GLN A 176 25.39 -17.90 -4.91
C GLN A 176 25.41 -18.31 -6.38
N LYS A 177 26.26 -19.28 -6.73
CA LYS A 177 26.14 -19.94 -8.02
C LYS A 177 24.88 -20.79 -7.97
N LYS A 178 23.98 -20.63 -8.95
CA LYS A 178 22.90 -21.61 -9.16
C LYS A 178 23.56 -22.98 -9.21
N ASP A 179 23.08 -23.90 -8.38
CA ASP A 179 23.52 -25.28 -8.51
C ASP A 179 23.16 -25.68 -9.94
N VAL A 180 24.20 -25.84 -10.76
CA VAL A 180 24.04 -26.40 -12.09
C VAL A 180 23.52 -27.80 -11.80
N ASP A 181 22.23 -27.97 -12.08
CA ASP A 181 21.42 -29.14 -11.73
C ASP A 181 22.26 -30.40 -11.90
N PHE A 182 22.13 -31.36 -10.98
CA PHE A 182 22.91 -32.60 -11.00
C PHE A 182 22.89 -33.25 -12.40
N LEU A 183 21.76 -33.11 -13.10
CA LEU A 183 21.56 -33.50 -14.50
C LEU A 183 22.50 -32.80 -15.49
N THR A 184 22.74 -31.50 -15.34
CA THR A 184 23.63 -30.73 -16.22
C THR A 184 25.11 -31.07 -16.00
N LYS A 185 25.51 -31.42 -14.77
CA LYS A 185 26.85 -31.98 -14.48
C LYS A 185 27.02 -33.41 -15.02
N LEU A 186 25.95 -34.20 -15.05
CA LEU A 186 25.95 -35.56 -15.61
C LEU A 186 26.05 -35.54 -17.15
N LEU A 187 25.35 -34.60 -17.80
CA LEU A 187 25.31 -34.47 -19.26
C LEU A 187 26.58 -33.84 -19.86
N ASN A 188 27.33 -33.06 -19.08
CA ASN A 188 28.57 -32.41 -19.53
C ASN A 188 29.85 -33.19 -19.19
N ARG A 189 29.76 -34.38 -18.59
CA ARG A 189 30.86 -35.36 -18.56
C ARG A 189 30.84 -36.18 -19.85
N LYS A 190 31.38 -35.61 -20.93
CA LYS A 190 31.86 -36.38 -22.09
C LYS A 190 33.37 -36.31 -22.13
#